data_AF-A0A352VX10-F1
#
_entry.id   AF-A0A352VX10-F1
#
_cell.length_a   1.000
_cell.length_b   1.000
_cell.length_c   1.000
_cell.angle_alpha   90.00
_cell.angle_beta   90.00
_cell.angle_gamma   90.00
#
_symmetry.space_group_name_H-M   'P 1'
#
loop_
_entity.id
_entity.type
_entity.pdbx_description
1 polymer ?
#
loop_
_entity_poly.entity_id
_entity_poly.type
_entity_poly.pdbx_seq_one_letter_code
_entity_poly.pdbx_strand_id
1 'polypeptide(L)'
;VIIGLPGAEKNQAEKDAAELAGLGINGIKFHNIMVLRGTGIAALYQAGKFRVIDRTEYLDNLAAALSRLKPDTVIFRISADAPSALLLAPLWCLEKQKLREDLEKELKARALFQGKYS
;
A
#
# COMPACT_ATOMS: atom_id res chain seq x y z
N VAL A 1 0.64 8.07 -1.79
CA VAL A 1 1.43 6.97 -2.37
C VAL A 1 0.48 5.85 -2.76
N ILE A 2 0.63 5.29 -3.96
CA ILE A 2 -0.15 4.14 -4.44
C ILE A 2 0.80 2.94 -4.56
N ILE A 3 0.52 1.85 -3.86
CA ILE A 3 1.36 0.65 -3.83
C ILE A 3 0.78 -0.40 -4.79
N GLY A 4 1.65 -1.01 -5.60
CA GLY A 4 1.28 -2.03 -6.58
C GLY A 4 0.85 -1.48 -7.94
N LEU A 5 1.33 -0.29 -8.33
CA LEU A 5 1.10 0.26 -9.66
C LEU A 5 1.67 -0.66 -10.76
N PRO A 6 1.03 -0.74 -11.94
CA PRO A 6 1.60 -1.44 -13.09
C PRO A 6 2.99 -0.91 -13.42
N GLY A 7 3.98 -1.81 -13.49
CA GLY A 7 5.37 -1.45 -13.78
C GLY A 7 6.16 -0.86 -12.60
N ALA A 8 5.57 -0.78 -11.40
CA ALA A 8 6.30 -0.32 -10.21
C ALA A 8 7.43 -1.29 -9.84
N GLU A 9 8.56 -0.73 -9.42
CA GLU A 9 9.69 -1.50 -8.92
C GLU A 9 9.39 -2.15 -7.57
N LYS A 10 10.10 -3.24 -7.27
CA LYS A 10 10.15 -3.82 -5.93
C LYS A 10 10.75 -2.77 -4.98
N ASN A 11 9.99 -2.35 -3.96
CA ASN A 11 10.32 -1.30 -2.99
C ASN A 11 10.05 0.15 -3.43
N GLN A 12 9.29 0.39 -4.50
CA GLN A 12 8.94 1.77 -4.90
C GLN A 12 8.31 2.57 -3.75
N ALA A 13 7.44 1.96 -2.96
CA ALA A 13 6.79 2.63 -1.83
C ALA A 13 7.78 3.09 -0.75
N GLU A 14 8.87 2.35 -0.52
CA GLU A 14 9.94 2.74 0.40
C GLU A 14 10.69 3.97 -0.14
N LYS A 15 11.04 3.96 -1.43
CA LYS A 15 11.71 5.08 -2.11
C LYS A 15 10.86 6.35 -2.04
N ASP A 16 9.57 6.24 -2.40
CA ASP A 16 8.62 7.34 -2.35
C ASP A 16 8.52 7.92 -0.93
N ALA A 17 8.45 7.06 0.10
CA ALA A 17 8.36 7.50 1.48
C ALA A 17 9.63 8.23 1.96
N ALA A 18 10.81 7.75 1.57
CA ALA A 18 12.07 8.40 1.91
C ALA A 18 12.19 9.79 1.25
N GLU A 19 11.77 9.92 -0.01
CA GLU A 19 11.75 11.22 -0.71
C GLU A 19 10.76 12.19 -0.04
N LEU A 20 9.55 11.72 0.26
CA LEU A 20 8.52 12.53 0.91
C LEU A 20 8.91 12.98 2.33
N ALA A 21 9.66 12.16 3.07
CA ALA A 21 10.22 12.53 4.38
C ALA A 21 11.17 13.74 4.26
N GLY A 22 11.99 13.77 3.20
CA GLY A 22 12.88 14.89 2.87
C GLY A 22 12.12 16.18 2.56
N LEU A 23 10.93 16.08 1.96
CA LEU A 23 10.09 17.23 1.60
C LEU A 23 9.29 17.81 2.79
N GLY A 24 9.26 17.13 3.94
CA GLY A 24 8.60 17.64 5.15
C GLY A 24 7.08 17.68 5.04
N ILE A 25 6.46 16.70 4.39
CA ILE A 25 5.00 16.61 4.28
C ILE A 25 4.34 16.44 5.66
N ASN A 26 3.18 17.06 5.87
CA ASN A 26 2.45 16.94 7.13
C ASN A 26 1.60 15.66 7.22
N GLY A 27 1.28 15.05 6.08
CA GLY A 27 0.48 13.83 6.10
C GLY A 27 0.40 13.13 4.75
N ILE A 28 0.04 11.86 4.82
CA ILE A 28 0.07 10.93 3.69
C ILE A 28 -1.16 10.04 3.65
N LYS A 29 -1.58 9.71 2.43
CA LYS A 29 -2.61 8.72 2.14
C LYS A 29 -1.96 7.58 1.34
N PHE A 30 -1.99 6.37 1.90
CA PHE A 30 -1.64 5.16 1.16
C PHE A 30 -2.87 4.59 0.44
N HIS A 31 -2.62 3.90 -0.66
CA HIS A 31 -3.64 3.26 -1.47
C HIS A 31 -3.08 1.96 -2.04
N ASN A 32 -3.79 0.85 -1.84
CA ASN A 32 -3.55 -0.41 -2.53
C ASN A 32 -4.14 -0.36 -3.94
N ILE A 33 -3.40 -0.80 -4.96
CA ILE A 33 -4.01 -0.95 -6.29
C ILE A 33 -5.12 -2.00 -6.27
N MET A 34 -6.22 -1.64 -6.92
CA MET A 34 -7.40 -2.48 -7.10
C MET A 34 -7.79 -2.49 -8.57
N VAL A 35 -8.16 -3.67 -9.04
CA VAL A 35 -8.73 -3.92 -10.35
C VAL A 35 -10.25 -3.78 -10.22
N LEU A 36 -10.78 -2.68 -10.74
CA LEU A 36 -12.23 -2.42 -10.72
C LEU A 36 -12.83 -2.66 -12.11
N ARG A 37 -14.00 -3.30 -12.16
CA ARG A 37 -14.77 -3.53 -13.39
C ARG A 37 -14.96 -2.23 -14.16
N GLY A 38 -14.75 -2.27 -15.48
CA GLY A 38 -14.91 -1.12 -16.36
C GLY A 38 -13.71 -0.16 -16.40
N THR A 39 -12.59 -0.47 -15.74
CA THR A 39 -11.36 0.34 -15.80
C THR A 39 -10.34 -0.22 -16.78
N GLY A 40 -9.41 0.62 -17.25
CA GLY A 40 -8.28 0.17 -18.07
C GLY A 40 -7.39 -0.86 -17.38
N ILE A 41 -7.25 -0.77 -16.06
CA ILE A 41 -6.54 -1.78 -15.26
C ILE A 41 -7.25 -3.15 -15.33
N ALA A 42 -8.59 -3.18 -15.37
CA ALA A 42 -9.33 -4.44 -15.56
C ALA A 42 -9.04 -5.09 -16.90
N ALA A 43 -8.94 -4.31 -17.99
CA ALA A 43 -8.56 -4.85 -19.29
C ALA A 43 -7.15 -5.44 -19.28
N LEU A 44 -6.19 -4.76 -18.65
CA LEU A 44 -4.81 -5.27 -18.50
C LEU A 44 -4.75 -6.54 -17.65
N TYR A 45 -5.49 -6.58 -16.54
CA TYR A 45 -5.56 -7.74 -15.66
C TYR A 45 -6.17 -8.96 -16.36
N GLN A 46 -7.30 -8.78 -17.05
CA GLN A 46 -7.97 -9.84 -17.81
C GLN A 46 -7.13 -10.36 -18.98
N ALA A 47 -6.32 -9.49 -19.59
CA ALA A 47 -5.37 -9.87 -20.65
C ALA A 47 -4.08 -10.53 -20.10
N GLY A 48 -3.95 -10.75 -18.79
CA GLY A 48 -2.75 -11.30 -18.16
C GLY A 48 -1.53 -10.37 -18.20
N LYS A 49 -1.72 -9.09 -18.56
CA LYS A 49 -0.66 -8.08 -18.69
C LYS A 49 -0.39 -7.31 -17.39
N PHE A 50 -1.18 -7.57 -16.36
CA PHE A 50 -1.00 -6.96 -15.05
C PHE A 50 -1.27 -7.99 -13.94
N ARG A 51 -0.34 -8.09 -13.00
CA ARG A 51 -0.48 -8.90 -11.78
C ARG A 51 -0.74 -7.95 -10.61
N VAL A 52 -1.80 -8.24 -9.84
CA VAL A 52 -1.99 -7.61 -8.53
C VAL A 52 -1.05 -8.22 -7.50
N ILE A 53 -0.54 -7.39 -6.59
CA ILE A 53 0.22 -7.85 -5.44
C ILE A 53 -0.69 -8.56 -4.43
N ASP A 54 -0.16 -9.57 -3.76
CA ASP A 54 -0.86 -10.20 -2.66
C ASP A 54 -0.80 -9.34 -1.38
N ARG A 55 -1.52 -9.79 -0.35
CA ARG A 55 -1.62 -9.07 0.93
C ARG A 55 -0.26 -8.97 1.62
N THR A 56 0.55 -10.02 1.58
CA THR A 56 1.86 -10.06 2.22
C THR A 56 2.80 -9.08 1.54
N GLU A 57 2.85 -9.09 0.20
CA GLU A 57 3.63 -8.13 -0.59
C GLU A 57 3.19 -6.69 -0.30
N TYR A 58 1.89 -6.42 -0.15
CA TYR A 58 1.40 -5.10 0.22
C TYR A 58 1.85 -4.67 1.63
N LEU A 59 1.72 -5.56 2.61
CA LEU A 59 2.12 -5.30 4.00
C LEU A 59 3.63 -5.03 4.11
N ASP A 60 4.45 -5.80 3.39
CA ASP A 60 5.89 -5.57 3.32
C ASP A 60 6.23 -4.17 2.80
N ASN A 61 5.63 -3.78 1.68
CA ASN A 61 5.85 -2.45 1.09
C ASN A 61 5.36 -1.33 2.00
N LEU A 62 4.21 -1.52 2.64
CA LEU A 62 3.63 -0.53 3.55
C LEU A 62 4.48 -0.38 4.82
N ALA A 63 4.91 -1.48 5.43
CA ALA A 63 5.76 -1.46 6.64
C ALA A 63 7.11 -0.79 6.37
N ALA A 64 7.72 -1.07 5.21
CA ALA A 64 8.94 -0.41 4.77
C ALA A 64 8.74 1.11 4.58
N ALA A 65 7.67 1.50 3.88
CA ALA A 65 7.33 2.90 3.67
C ALA A 65 7.09 3.65 4.99
N LEU A 66 6.28 3.10 5.89
CA LEU A 66 5.99 3.70 7.20
C LEU A 66 7.27 3.92 8.01
N SER A 67 8.22 2.97 7.96
CA SER A 67 9.46 3.05 8.72
C SER A 67 10.42 4.14 8.23
N ARG A 68 10.20 4.69 7.02
CA ARG A 68 10.98 5.79 6.42
C ARG A 68 10.34 7.17 6.56
N LEU A 69 9.02 7.25 6.77
CA LEU A 69 8.34 8.52 7.03
C LEU A 69 8.79 9.12 8.35
N LYS A 70 8.72 10.44 8.49
CA LYS A 70 8.99 11.10 9.77
C LYS A 70 7.95 10.72 10.83
N PRO A 71 8.31 10.67 12.13
CA PRO A 71 7.38 10.31 13.21
C PRO A 71 6.18 11.26 13.34
N ASP A 72 6.31 12.51 12.90
CA ASP A 72 5.29 13.55 12.94
C ASP A 72 4.37 13.59 11.71
N THR A 73 4.65 12.77 10.68
CA THR A 73 3.81 12.68 9.48
C THR A 73 2.48 12.00 9.81
N VAL A 74 1.35 12.67 9.56
CA VAL A 74 0.02 12.09 9.82
C VAL A 74 -0.34 11.03 8.76
N ILE A 75 -0.62 9.81 9.20
CA ILE A 75 -1.12 8.74 8.32
C ILE A 75 -2.65 8.81 8.27
N PHE A 76 -3.20 9.39 7.20
CA PHE A 76 -4.65 9.53 7.05
C PHE A 76 -5.36 8.19 6.79
N ARG A 77 -4.69 7.29 6.06
CA ARG A 77 -5.17 5.94 5.77
C ARG A 77 -4.05 5.06 5.26
N ILE A 78 -4.20 3.76 5.50
CA ILE A 78 -3.29 2.70 5.05
C ILE A 78 -3.82 1.87 3.88
N SER A 79 -5.08 2.04 3.49
CA SER A 79 -5.72 1.32 2.38
C SER A 79 -6.93 2.09 1.85
N ALA A 80 -7.54 1.59 0.78
CA ALA A 80 -8.57 2.29 0.03
C ALA A 80 -9.91 1.56 -0.11
N ASP A 81 -10.93 2.43 -0.25
CA ASP A 81 -12.26 2.30 -0.85
C ASP A 81 -12.43 1.49 -2.13
N ALA A 82 -13.16 0.36 -2.14
CA ALA A 82 -13.83 -0.09 -3.37
C ALA A 82 -15.23 -0.66 -3.10
N PRO A 83 -16.25 -0.30 -3.91
CA PRO A 83 -17.51 -1.04 -3.92
C PRO A 83 -17.27 -2.51 -4.26
N SER A 84 -17.71 -3.43 -3.39
CA SER A 84 -17.48 -4.87 -3.55
C SER A 84 -18.01 -5.41 -4.89
N ALA A 85 -19.14 -4.89 -5.37
CA ALA A 85 -19.72 -5.25 -6.66
C ALA A 85 -18.81 -4.95 -7.87
N LEU A 86 -17.89 -4.00 -7.73
CA LEU A 86 -16.98 -3.57 -8.79
C LEU A 86 -15.57 -4.17 -8.65
N LEU A 87 -15.19 -4.64 -7.47
CA LEU A 87 -13.85 -5.18 -7.23
C LEU A 87 -13.68 -6.54 -7.92
N LEU A 88 -12.69 -6.64 -8.80
CA LEU A 88 -12.27 -7.89 -9.44
C LEU A 88 -11.08 -8.52 -8.71
N ALA A 89 -10.09 -7.71 -8.33
CA ALA A 89 -8.89 -8.17 -7.62
C ALA A 89 -8.13 -7.00 -6.97
N PRO A 90 -7.26 -7.24 -5.98
CA PRO A 90 -7.25 -8.44 -5.17
C PRO A 90 -8.37 -8.39 -4.10
N LEU A 91 -8.95 -9.54 -3.77
CA LEU A 91 -10.14 -9.60 -2.89
C LEU A 91 -9.84 -9.25 -1.43
N TRP A 92 -8.59 -9.42 -0.98
CA TRP A 92 -8.17 -9.07 0.38
C TRP A 92 -8.37 -7.59 0.70
N CYS A 93 -8.51 -6.72 -0.30
CA CYS A 93 -8.78 -5.30 -0.11
C CYS A 93 -10.11 -5.02 0.62
N LEU A 94 -11.05 -5.97 0.61
CA LEU A 94 -12.30 -5.88 1.35
C LEU A 94 -12.11 -6.14 2.86
N GLU A 95 -11.01 -6.80 3.25
CA GLU A 95 -10.74 -7.23 4.63
C GLU A 95 -9.96 -6.18 5.43
N LYS A 96 -10.45 -4.94 5.52
CA LYS A 96 -9.69 -3.82 6.12
C LYS A 96 -9.22 -4.04 7.55
N GLN A 97 -10.12 -4.57 8.39
CA GLN A 97 -9.78 -4.81 9.80
C GLN A 97 -8.64 -5.81 9.89
N LYS A 98 -8.72 -6.87 9.09
CA LYS A 98 -7.69 -7.90 9.00
C LYS A 98 -6.36 -7.33 8.50
N LEU A 99 -6.40 -6.46 7.49
CA LEU A 99 -5.21 -5.78 6.98
C LEU A 99 -4.51 -4.95 8.07
N ARG A 100 -5.28 -4.22 8.90
CA ARG A 100 -4.73 -3.44 10.02
C ARG A 100 -4.09 -4.34 11.07
N GLU A 101 -4.78 -5.40 11.46
CA GLU A 101 -4.27 -6.38 12.44
C GLU A 101 -2.99 -7.06 11.94
N ASP A 102 -2.94 -7.40 10.65
CA ASP A 102 -1.77 -8.04 10.05
C ASP A 102 -0.61 -7.05 9.94
N LEU A 103 -0.87 -5.76 9.63
CA LEU A 103 0.16 -4.72 9.67
C LEU A 103 0.74 -4.52 11.07
N GLU A 104 -0.11 -4.46 12.11
CA GLU A 104 0.34 -4.33 13.49
C GLU A 104 1.24 -5.51 13.90
N LYS A 105 0.86 -6.73 13.50
CA LYS A 105 1.68 -7.94 13.73
C LYS A 105 3.00 -7.89 12.99
N GLU A 106 2.98 -7.51 11.72
CA GLU A 106 4.16 -7.38 10.85
C GLU A 106 5.16 -6.38 11.45
N LEU A 107 4.67 -5.19 11.83
CA LEU A 107 5.49 -4.15 12.44
C LEU A 107 6.10 -4.64 13.76
N LYS A 108 5.29 -5.25 14.65
CA LYS A 108 5.77 -5.77 15.93
C LYS A 108 6.80 -6.88 15.77
N ALA A 109 6.54 -7.85 14.88
CA ALA A 109 7.43 -8.99 14.64
C ALA A 109 8.82 -8.55 14.15
N ARG A 110 8.88 -7.44 13.41
CA ARG A 110 10.12 -6.89 12.84
C ARG A 110 10.70 -5.72 13.64
N ALA A 111 10.11 -5.43 14.80
CA ALA A 111 10.42 -4.26 15.62
C ALA A 111 10.46 -2.96 14.80
N LEU A 112 9.52 -2.82 13.85
CA LEU A 112 9.34 -1.64 13.00
C LEU A 112 8.29 -0.71 13.63
N PHE A 113 8.48 0.59 13.41
CA PHE A 113 7.55 1.64 13.79
C PHE A 113 7.77 2.83 12.85
N GLN A 114 6.78 3.73 12.79
CA GLN A 114 6.89 4.91 11.93
C GLN A 114 8.10 5.76 12.33
N GLY A 115 8.94 6.10 11.35
CA GLY A 115 10.16 6.88 11.58
C GLY A 115 11.30 6.13 12.26
N LYS A 116 11.30 4.80 12.22
CA LYS A 116 12.46 4.00 12.68
C LYS A 116 13.77 4.37 11.97
N TYR A 117 13.69 4.77 10.70
CA TYR A 117 14.85 5.08 9.85
C TYR A 117 14.81 6.50 9.27
N SER A 118 13.96 7.37 9.81
CA SER A 118 13.83 8.77 9.39
C SER A 118 14.90 9.66 10.00
#